data_AF-V9KB45-F1
#
_entry.id   AF-V9KB45-F1
#
_cell.length_a   1.000
_cell.length_b   1.000
_cell.length_c   1.000
_cell.angle_alpha   90.00
_cell.angle_beta   90.00
_cell.angle_gamma   90.00
#
_symmetry.space_group_name_H-M   'P 1'
#
loop_
_entity.id
_entity.type
_entity.pdbx_description
1 polymer ?
#
loop_
_entity_poly.entity_id
_entity_poly.type
_entity_poly.pdbx_seq_one_letter_code
_entity_poly.pdbx_strand_id
1 'polypeptide(L)'
;MAAAARCYSRLLSATRGPAALLDTGAALRPLRSRTVCTLFGKSHGPGSAGGLGGLRLGPEPRLRLSGYAQPAVCVSAFHTSARVAKRDYYEVLGIPRSSTQREIKKAYYQLAKKYHPDTNKEDPKAKEKFSLVAEAYEVLSDEAKRKQYDTYGTTGFDAGTAGQHHYWQSGPSMDPEELFKRIFGEFSGSRFGDFSNMFDQPQEYIMELTFIQAAKGVNKEMIVNLEDTCQRCDGKGHEPGTKIQHCHYCNGTGMETLNTGPFVMRSTCRRCGGRGSIVITPCVLCRGSGQSKQRKTLVVPVPAGVEDGQTVRMPVGKKEIFITFRVQKSTTFRREGADIHSNLFISVAQAVLGGTARTQGLHDTINITIPQGIQMDQKIRLSGKGIPKVNSYGYGDHYIHIKVKIPKQLSDRQRTLMLAYAEDEGEVEGTVNGVTNTTTGTNARANTGMGEKGPEKPEAEPGENKEGFLTKLKRMFS
;
A
#
# COMPACT_ATOMS: atom_id res chain seq x y z
N MET A 1 -20.35 -21.94 -63.05
CA MET A 1 -19.46 -21.37 -64.09
C MET A 1 -19.33 -19.88 -63.80
N ALA A 2 -18.20 -19.17 -63.93
CA ALA A 2 -16.78 -19.55 -64.00
C ALA A 2 -16.00 -18.27 -63.57
N ALA A 3 -15.12 -18.30 -62.57
CA ALA A 3 -13.70 -18.67 -62.59
C ALA A 3 -12.73 -17.52 -63.02
N ALA A 4 -11.56 -17.48 -62.37
CA ALA A 4 -10.39 -16.61 -62.60
C ALA A 4 -10.52 -15.09 -62.27
N ALA A 5 -9.44 -14.35 -61.95
CA ALA A 5 -8.16 -14.68 -61.29
C ALA A 5 -7.35 -13.39 -61.03
N ARG A 6 -6.50 -13.37 -59.97
CA ARG A 6 -5.05 -13.05 -60.01
C ARG A 6 -4.47 -12.87 -58.60
N CYS A 7 -3.27 -13.42 -58.39
CA CYS A 7 -2.46 -13.19 -57.20
C CYS A 7 -1.42 -12.08 -57.48
N TYR A 8 -0.87 -11.49 -56.41
CA TYR A 8 0.51 -10.97 -56.41
C TYR A 8 1.24 -11.44 -55.16
N SER A 9 2.58 -11.54 -55.25
CA SER A 9 3.43 -12.12 -54.21
C SER A 9 4.88 -11.61 -54.36
N ARG A 10 5.75 -11.98 -53.40
CA ARG A 10 7.18 -11.61 -53.26
C ARG A 10 7.42 -10.18 -52.72
N LEU A 11 8.54 -9.88 -52.05
CA LEU A 11 9.68 -10.71 -51.59
C LEU A 11 9.84 -10.65 -50.06
N LEU A 12 10.49 -11.68 -49.51
CA LEU A 12 11.24 -11.62 -48.25
C LEU A 12 12.72 -11.91 -48.57
N SER A 13 13.63 -11.15 -47.97
CA SER A 13 15.08 -11.39 -48.01
C SER A 13 15.63 -11.36 -46.58
N ALA A 14 16.57 -12.25 -46.28
CA ALA A 14 17.10 -12.44 -44.93
C ALA A 14 18.62 -12.56 -44.94
N THR A 15 19.29 -11.93 -43.97
CA THR A 15 20.67 -12.26 -43.59
C THR A 15 20.97 -11.87 -42.14
N ARG A 16 21.50 -12.84 -41.38
CA ARG A 16 22.57 -12.71 -40.36
C ARG A 16 22.36 -11.78 -39.14
N GLY A 17 22.47 -12.37 -37.94
CA GLY A 17 23.06 -11.71 -36.76
C GLY A 17 24.61 -11.67 -36.86
N PRO A 18 25.36 -11.42 -35.76
CA PRO A 18 25.34 -12.33 -34.61
C PRO A 18 25.67 -11.68 -33.24
N ALA A 19 25.98 -12.57 -32.27
CA ALA A 19 26.88 -12.38 -31.13
C ALA A 19 26.37 -11.58 -29.90
N ALA A 20 26.96 -11.96 -28.76
CA ALA A 20 26.69 -11.40 -27.44
C ALA A 20 27.97 -10.76 -26.86
N LEU A 21 27.76 -9.74 -26.03
CA LEU A 21 28.68 -9.24 -25.01
C LEU A 21 27.87 -9.29 -23.69
N LEU A 22 28.32 -9.81 -22.55
CA LEU A 22 29.65 -9.84 -21.92
C LEU A 22 30.22 -8.46 -21.58
N ASP A 23 29.47 -7.72 -20.74
CA ASP A 23 30.05 -6.68 -19.89
C ASP A 23 30.66 -7.31 -18.63
N THR A 24 31.99 -7.37 -18.59
CA THR A 24 32.78 -7.75 -17.40
C THR A 24 33.35 -6.48 -16.76
N GLY A 25 32.79 -6.03 -15.63
CA GLY A 25 33.10 -4.70 -15.07
C GLY A 25 32.96 -4.57 -13.55
N ALA A 26 33.60 -5.43 -12.76
CA ALA A 26 33.67 -5.28 -11.31
C ALA A 26 35.01 -5.80 -10.74
N ALA A 27 35.90 -4.87 -10.37
CA ALA A 27 37.18 -5.17 -9.71
C ALA A 27 37.51 -4.09 -8.66
N LEU A 28 38.40 -4.46 -7.73
CA LEU A 28 39.02 -3.63 -6.67
C LEU A 28 38.11 -3.20 -5.51
N ARG A 29 38.35 -3.84 -4.35
CA ARG A 29 38.19 -3.22 -3.02
C ARG A 29 39.24 -2.12 -2.83
N PRO A 30 39.04 -1.21 -1.86
CA PRO A 30 40.00 -1.17 -0.76
C PRO A 30 39.35 -1.23 0.65
N LEU A 31 40.21 -1.27 1.67
CA LEU A 31 39.89 -1.31 3.11
C LEU A 31 40.51 -0.09 3.83
N ARG A 32 40.06 0.17 5.07
CA ARG A 32 40.50 1.26 5.99
C ARG A 32 39.99 2.67 5.58
N SER A 33 39.85 3.66 6.46
CA SER A 33 40.01 3.80 7.94
C SER A 33 38.90 4.75 8.45
N ARG A 34 38.33 4.66 9.66
CA ARG A 34 38.88 4.60 11.03
C ARG A 34 39.50 5.93 11.53
N THR A 35 38.64 6.84 11.98
CA THR A 35 38.92 8.03 12.81
C THR A 35 37.76 8.14 13.82
N VAL A 36 37.84 8.13 15.16
CA VAL A 36 38.86 8.32 16.23
C VAL A 36 38.85 9.73 16.86
N CYS A 37 38.40 9.79 18.14
CA CYS A 37 38.46 10.92 19.10
C CYS A 37 37.63 12.18 18.76
N THR A 38 37.29 13.09 19.69
CA THR A 38 37.60 13.30 21.14
C THR A 38 36.30 13.44 21.98
N LEU A 39 36.16 12.80 23.16
CA LEU A 39 36.42 13.26 24.54
C LEU A 39 35.53 14.40 25.11
N PHE A 40 35.12 14.21 26.38
CA PHE A 40 34.74 15.14 27.48
C PHE A 40 34.75 16.68 27.24
N GLY A 41 33.89 17.52 27.84
CA GLY A 41 32.84 17.32 28.88
C GLY A 41 32.78 18.53 29.88
N LYS A 42 31.71 18.65 30.71
CA LYS A 42 31.43 19.74 31.72
C LYS A 42 31.03 21.12 31.12
N SER A 43 30.33 22.06 31.79
CA SER A 43 29.43 22.05 32.99
C SER A 43 28.78 23.45 33.27
N HIS A 44 27.53 23.51 33.79
CA HIS A 44 26.80 24.68 34.38
C HIS A 44 26.62 25.93 33.47
N GLY A 45 25.60 26.81 33.52
CA GLY A 45 24.46 27.22 34.39
C GLY A 45 24.05 28.66 33.94
N PRO A 46 23.20 29.50 34.59
CA PRO A 46 22.24 29.29 35.72
C PRO A 46 20.82 29.95 35.52
N GLY A 47 19.94 29.88 36.54
CA GLY A 47 18.75 30.76 36.76
C GLY A 47 17.39 30.32 36.17
N SER A 48 16.20 30.68 36.71
CA SER A 48 15.84 31.39 37.96
C SER A 48 14.35 31.18 38.37
N ALA A 49 14.04 31.13 39.67
CA ALA A 49 12.75 31.32 40.40
C ALA A 49 11.46 30.50 40.01
N GLY A 50 10.54 30.15 40.93
CA GLY A 50 10.54 30.24 42.40
C GLY A 50 9.19 29.94 43.09
N GLY A 51 9.21 29.56 44.39
CA GLY A 51 8.05 29.42 45.31
C GLY A 51 7.39 28.02 45.42
N LEU A 52 6.72 27.64 46.53
CA LEU A 52 6.68 28.20 47.90
C LEU A 52 6.10 27.17 48.91
N GLY A 53 6.75 26.99 50.09
CA GLY A 53 6.25 26.22 51.25
C GLY A 53 6.33 24.67 51.15
N GLY A 54 6.55 23.88 52.22
CA GLY A 54 7.05 24.17 53.58
C GLY A 54 6.23 23.56 54.73
N LEU A 55 6.86 22.73 55.59
CA LEU A 55 6.57 22.59 57.06
C LEU A 55 7.44 21.51 57.77
N ARG A 56 8.21 21.96 58.77
CA ARG A 56 8.67 21.29 60.03
C ARG A 56 9.52 20.00 60.01
N LEU A 57 10.45 19.96 60.98
CA LEU A 57 11.43 18.90 61.27
C LEU A 57 11.58 18.73 62.80
N GLY A 58 12.06 17.55 63.22
CA GLY A 58 12.79 17.33 64.47
C GLY A 58 12.06 16.55 65.59
N PRO A 59 12.78 16.17 66.68
CA PRO A 59 14.22 16.38 66.92
C PRO A 59 15.00 15.11 67.39
N GLU A 60 16.35 15.16 67.27
CA GLU A 60 17.44 14.77 68.22
C GLU A 60 17.32 13.55 69.19
N PRO A 61 18.42 13.00 69.77
CA PRO A 61 19.77 13.56 69.87
C PRO A 61 20.95 12.66 69.45
N ARG A 62 22.13 13.28 69.41
CA ARG A 62 23.45 12.63 69.34
C ARG A 62 23.94 12.17 70.71
N LEU A 63 24.86 11.21 70.74
CA LEU A 63 26.01 11.26 71.65
C LEU A 63 27.28 10.71 70.96
N ARG A 64 28.46 11.21 71.36
CA ARG A 64 29.78 10.73 70.94
C ARG A 64 30.42 9.95 72.08
N LEU A 65 31.30 9.00 71.77
CA LEU A 65 32.56 8.82 72.51
C LEU A 65 33.60 8.07 71.65
N SER A 66 34.87 8.17 72.05
CA SER A 66 36.03 7.61 71.35
C SER A 66 36.54 6.37 72.09
N GLY A 67 37.04 5.37 71.36
CA GLY A 67 37.66 4.16 71.90
C GLY A 67 38.71 3.61 70.93
N TYR A 68 39.87 3.22 71.47
CA TYR A 68 41.04 2.77 70.72
C TYR A 68 41.32 1.28 71.02
N ALA A 69 41.88 0.54 70.05
CA ALA A 69 42.49 -0.81 70.20
C ALA A 69 41.54 -1.97 70.62
N GLN A 70 41.74 -3.24 70.23
CA GLN A 70 42.64 -3.89 69.24
C GLN A 70 41.96 -5.21 68.72
N PRO A 71 42.57 -6.08 67.87
CA PRO A 71 41.82 -6.87 66.87
C PRO A 71 41.65 -8.40 67.15
N ALA A 72 41.15 -9.10 66.11
CA ALA A 72 40.83 -10.54 65.97
C ALA A 72 39.51 -10.97 66.65
N VAL A 73 38.63 -11.76 66.03
CA VAL A 73 38.85 -12.86 65.06
C VAL A 73 38.07 -12.68 63.74
N CYS A 74 38.65 -13.08 62.61
CA CYS A 74 37.94 -13.19 61.33
C CYS A 74 37.11 -14.48 61.27
N VAL A 75 35.78 -14.39 61.42
CA VAL A 75 34.85 -15.49 61.13
C VAL A 75 34.25 -15.27 59.75
N SER A 76 34.59 -16.13 58.79
CA SER A 76 34.06 -16.06 57.42
C SER A 76 32.56 -16.37 57.39
N ALA A 77 31.72 -15.34 57.30
CA ALA A 77 30.30 -15.52 57.05
C ALA A 77 30.08 -16.06 55.62
N PHE A 78 29.57 -17.28 55.52
CA PHE A 78 29.18 -17.86 54.23
C PHE A 78 27.98 -17.07 53.68
N HIS A 79 28.20 -16.24 52.67
CA HIS A 79 27.12 -15.62 51.92
C HIS A 79 26.33 -16.71 51.18
N THR A 80 25.17 -17.09 51.71
CA THR A 80 24.18 -17.85 50.96
C THR A 80 23.69 -17.01 49.78
N SER A 81 24.10 -17.36 48.57
CA SER A 81 23.58 -16.77 47.35
C SER A 81 22.08 -17.08 47.24
N ALA A 82 21.25 -16.04 47.37
CA ALA A 82 19.82 -16.17 47.17
C ALA A 82 19.56 -16.64 45.73
N ARG A 83 19.11 -17.90 45.58
CA ARG A 83 18.74 -18.45 44.28
C ARG A 83 17.61 -17.58 43.71
N VAL A 84 17.85 -16.96 42.56
CA VAL A 84 16.77 -16.40 41.74
C VAL A 84 15.98 -17.59 41.20
N ALA A 85 14.94 -17.99 41.93
CA ALA A 85 14.04 -19.05 41.50
C ALA A 85 13.35 -18.59 40.20
N LYS A 86 13.59 -19.32 39.10
CA LYS A 86 12.76 -19.20 37.90
C LYS A 86 11.30 -19.46 38.30
N ARG A 87 10.38 -18.64 37.80
CA ARG A 87 8.96 -18.70 38.18
C ARG A 87 8.34 -20.05 37.80
N ASP A 88 7.37 -20.49 38.60
CA ASP A 88 6.61 -21.70 38.32
C ASP A 88 5.81 -21.54 37.01
N TYR A 89 5.93 -22.48 36.08
CA TYR A 89 5.21 -22.43 34.80
C TYR A 89 3.68 -22.47 34.99
N TYR A 90 3.21 -23.12 36.05
CA TYR A 90 1.80 -23.10 36.46
C TYR A 90 1.34 -21.70 36.92
N GLU A 91 2.18 -20.96 37.65
CA GLU A 91 1.89 -19.56 38.04
C GLU A 91 1.95 -18.62 36.84
N VAL A 92 2.90 -18.81 35.93
CA VAL A 92 3.04 -18.03 34.68
C VAL A 92 1.80 -18.20 33.78
N LEU A 93 1.23 -19.41 33.72
CA LEU A 93 -0.03 -19.67 33.02
C LEU A 93 -1.29 -19.37 33.85
N GLY A 94 -1.16 -19.05 35.15
CA GLY A 94 -2.28 -18.72 36.04
C GLY A 94 -3.22 -19.89 36.35
N ILE A 95 -2.68 -21.11 36.46
CA ILE A 95 -3.43 -22.36 36.62
C ILE A 95 -2.90 -23.22 37.79
N PRO A 96 -3.74 -24.04 38.45
CA PRO A 96 -3.27 -24.96 39.48
C PRO A 96 -2.45 -26.12 38.89
N ARG A 97 -1.50 -26.66 39.67
CA ARG A 97 -0.64 -27.79 39.26
C ARG A 97 -1.42 -29.06 38.85
N SER A 98 -2.67 -29.19 39.29
CA SER A 98 -3.60 -30.29 38.97
C SER A 98 -4.33 -30.14 37.62
N SER A 99 -4.17 -29.03 36.88
CA SER A 99 -4.89 -28.81 35.62
C SER A 99 -4.64 -29.86 34.54
N THR A 100 -5.66 -30.10 33.72
CA THR A 100 -5.59 -30.99 32.55
C THR A 100 -4.91 -30.34 31.35
N GLN A 101 -4.46 -31.15 30.39
CA GLN A 101 -3.87 -30.68 29.11
C GLN A 101 -4.75 -29.68 28.35
N ARG A 102 -6.08 -29.82 28.48
CA ARG A 102 -7.06 -28.93 27.84
C ARG A 102 -7.11 -27.55 28.50
N GLU A 103 -6.93 -27.48 29.81
CA GLU A 103 -6.93 -26.24 30.58
C GLU A 103 -5.62 -25.49 30.41
N ILE A 104 -4.48 -26.20 30.39
CA ILE A 104 -3.16 -25.65 30.02
C ILE A 104 -3.23 -24.96 28.65
N LYS A 105 -3.77 -25.63 27.62
CA LYS A 105 -3.94 -25.05 26.28
C LYS A 105 -4.92 -23.88 26.25
N LYS A 106 -5.99 -23.91 27.05
CA LYS A 106 -6.97 -22.80 27.16
C LYS A 106 -6.35 -21.56 27.81
N ALA A 107 -5.60 -21.72 28.89
CA ALA A 107 -4.89 -20.64 29.57
C ALA A 107 -3.82 -20.00 28.67
N TYR A 108 -3.00 -20.83 28.02
CA TYR A 108 -2.03 -20.35 27.02
C TYR A 108 -2.70 -19.52 25.92
N TYR A 109 -3.81 -19.99 25.32
CA TYR A 109 -4.51 -19.22 24.27
C TYR A 109 -5.02 -17.85 24.77
N GLN A 110 -5.54 -17.78 26.00
CA GLN A 110 -6.00 -16.52 26.59
C GLN A 110 -4.86 -15.54 26.86
N LEU A 111 -3.72 -16.02 27.37
CA LEU A 111 -2.54 -15.20 27.67
C LEU A 111 -1.78 -14.79 26.41
N ALA A 112 -1.61 -15.69 25.44
CA ALA A 112 -0.99 -15.41 24.14
C ALA A 112 -1.78 -14.35 23.37
N LYS A 113 -3.12 -14.41 23.36
CA LYS A 113 -3.97 -13.35 22.78
C LYS A 113 -3.83 -12.02 23.55
N LYS A 114 -3.67 -12.05 24.87
CA LYS A 114 -3.54 -10.84 25.71
C LYS A 114 -2.19 -10.14 25.53
N TYR A 115 -1.11 -10.89 25.38
CA TYR A 115 0.27 -10.37 25.27
C TYR A 115 0.83 -10.42 23.84
N HIS A 116 -0.02 -10.59 22.83
CA HIS A 116 0.42 -10.63 21.42
C HIS A 116 1.13 -9.33 21.02
N PRO A 117 2.27 -9.38 20.29
CA PRO A 117 3.02 -8.18 19.92
C PRO A 117 2.19 -7.22 19.07
N ASP A 118 1.36 -7.71 18.14
CA ASP A 118 0.49 -6.82 17.35
C ASP A 118 -0.57 -6.06 18.16
N THR A 119 -0.92 -6.54 19.35
CA THR A 119 -1.91 -5.89 20.22
C THR A 119 -1.25 -4.93 21.21
N ASN A 120 0.03 -5.12 21.53
CA ASN A 120 0.77 -4.36 22.56
C ASN A 120 2.12 -3.86 22.01
N LYS A 121 2.10 -3.11 20.90
CA LYS A 121 3.31 -2.72 20.14
C LYS A 121 4.29 -1.85 20.92
N GLU A 122 3.79 -1.05 21.85
CA GLU A 122 4.58 -0.08 22.63
C GLU A 122 5.16 -0.64 23.94
N ASP A 123 4.81 -1.88 24.32
CA ASP A 123 5.02 -2.40 25.68
C ASP A 123 6.09 -3.51 25.71
N PRO A 124 7.38 -3.22 25.99
CA PRO A 124 8.44 -4.24 25.99
C PRO A 124 8.18 -5.37 27.00
N LYS A 125 7.50 -5.04 28.10
CA LYS A 125 7.06 -5.99 29.14
C LYS A 125 5.98 -6.97 28.67
N ALA A 126 5.28 -6.69 27.55
CA ALA A 126 4.39 -7.66 26.93
C ALA A 126 5.18 -8.78 26.22
N LYS A 127 6.26 -8.43 25.51
CA LYS A 127 7.14 -9.40 24.85
C LYS A 127 7.83 -10.34 25.85
N GLU A 128 8.31 -9.81 26.97
CA GLU A 128 8.87 -10.61 28.08
C GLU A 128 7.85 -11.63 28.63
N LYS A 129 6.62 -11.19 28.91
CA LYS A 129 5.54 -12.05 29.39
C LYS A 129 5.11 -13.09 28.35
N PHE A 130 5.06 -12.72 27.07
CA PHE A 130 4.75 -13.64 25.98
C PHE A 130 5.81 -14.74 25.87
N SER A 131 7.09 -14.40 26.00
CA SER A 131 8.20 -15.38 26.01
C SER A 131 8.07 -16.38 27.17
N LEU A 132 7.81 -15.90 28.39
CA LEU A 132 7.60 -16.76 29.57
C LEU A 132 6.37 -17.67 29.42
N VAL A 133 5.28 -17.15 28.83
CA VAL A 133 4.05 -17.92 28.55
C VAL A 133 4.27 -18.98 27.46
N ALA A 134 5.16 -18.74 26.50
CA ALA A 134 5.56 -19.74 25.50
C ALA A 134 6.46 -20.83 26.09
N GLU A 135 7.48 -20.47 26.87
CA GLU A 135 8.37 -21.39 27.60
C GLU A 135 7.56 -22.30 28.54
N ALA A 136 6.65 -21.72 29.33
CA ALA A 136 5.75 -22.44 30.22
C ALA A 136 4.82 -23.41 29.46
N TYR A 137 4.34 -23.03 28.27
CA TYR A 137 3.52 -23.91 27.44
C TYR A 137 4.34 -25.05 26.82
N GLU A 138 5.55 -24.82 26.31
CA GLU A 138 6.37 -25.88 25.71
C GLU A 138 6.69 -27.02 26.70
N VAL A 139 6.95 -26.69 27.97
CA VAL A 139 7.24 -27.69 29.00
C VAL A 139 5.96 -28.39 29.48
N LEU A 140 4.82 -27.69 29.57
CA LEU A 140 3.57 -28.25 30.08
C LEU A 140 2.67 -28.88 28.99
N SER A 141 2.90 -28.63 27.70
CA SER A 141 2.09 -29.16 26.59
C SER A 141 2.36 -30.63 26.28
N ASP A 142 3.56 -31.12 26.56
CA ASP A 142 3.93 -32.54 26.42
C ASP A 142 3.85 -33.25 27.77
N GLU A 143 3.07 -34.33 27.87
CA GLU A 143 2.87 -35.05 29.15
C GLU A 143 4.17 -35.64 29.72
N ALA A 144 5.15 -35.95 28.86
CA ALA A 144 6.48 -36.41 29.27
C ALA A 144 7.33 -35.28 29.88
N LYS A 145 7.42 -34.12 29.22
CA LYS A 145 8.13 -32.93 29.73
C LYS A 145 7.49 -32.43 31.03
N ARG A 146 6.16 -32.42 31.10
CA ARG A 146 5.41 -32.08 32.31
C ARG A 146 5.78 -32.97 33.49
N LYS A 147 5.80 -34.30 33.32
CA LYS A 147 6.21 -35.23 34.38
C LYS A 147 7.66 -35.02 34.83
N GLN A 148 8.56 -34.67 33.91
CA GLN A 148 9.95 -34.32 34.24
C GLN A 148 10.01 -33.02 35.06
N TYR A 149 9.26 -31.98 34.65
CA TYR A 149 9.16 -30.71 35.37
C TYR A 149 8.52 -30.87 36.76
N ASP A 150 7.44 -31.64 36.88
CA ASP A 150 6.78 -31.95 38.15
C ASP A 150 7.68 -32.76 39.11
N THR A 151 8.70 -33.47 38.59
CA THR A 151 9.65 -34.30 39.37
C THR A 151 10.93 -33.54 39.75
N TYR A 152 11.51 -32.76 38.83
CA TYR A 152 12.83 -32.13 38.98
C TYR A 152 12.81 -30.59 39.05
N GLY A 153 11.62 -29.98 38.91
CA GLY A 153 11.43 -28.54 38.87
C GLY A 153 12.09 -27.85 37.67
N THR A 154 12.11 -26.52 37.70
CA THR A 154 12.67 -25.68 36.63
C THR A 154 14.19 -25.88 36.43
N THR A 155 14.88 -26.47 37.42
CA THR A 155 16.31 -26.82 37.36
C THR A 155 16.65 -27.98 36.42
N GLY A 156 15.68 -28.80 35.99
CA GLY A 156 15.92 -29.91 35.06
C GLY A 156 16.16 -29.52 33.60
N PHE A 157 15.97 -28.24 33.24
CA PHE A 157 16.03 -27.74 31.85
C PHE A 157 17.19 -26.77 31.57
N ASP A 158 17.97 -26.37 32.59
CA ASP A 158 19.15 -25.51 32.37
C ASP A 158 20.33 -26.33 31.81
N ALA A 159 20.81 -25.91 30.64
CA ALA A 159 21.81 -26.64 29.85
C ALA A 159 23.24 -26.53 30.44
N GLY A 160 23.49 -27.20 31.57
CA GLY A 160 24.86 -27.43 32.06
C GLY A 160 25.00 -27.81 33.53
N THR A 161 24.86 -29.10 33.86
CA THR A 161 25.78 -29.84 34.78
C THR A 161 25.47 -31.36 34.72
N ALA A 162 26.53 -32.15 34.53
CA ALA A 162 26.65 -33.62 34.69
C ALA A 162 25.39 -34.49 34.90
N GLY A 163 25.06 -35.33 33.90
CA GLY A 163 24.12 -36.45 34.06
C GLY A 163 23.79 -37.19 32.75
N GLN A 164 24.26 -38.42 32.59
CA GLN A 164 23.96 -39.30 31.44
C GLN A 164 22.47 -39.62 31.34
N HIS A 165 21.72 -38.98 30.42
CA HIS A 165 20.49 -39.52 29.80
C HIS A 165 20.12 -38.76 28.51
N HIS A 166 20.67 -39.19 27.37
CA HIS A 166 20.36 -38.61 26.07
C HIS A 166 18.99 -39.07 25.53
N TYR A 167 17.95 -38.28 25.76
CA TYR A 167 16.69 -38.35 25.01
C TYR A 167 16.30 -37.02 24.32
N TRP A 168 16.87 -35.89 24.75
CA TRP A 168 16.57 -34.59 24.16
C TRP A 168 17.45 -34.32 22.93
N GLN A 169 17.06 -34.87 21.78
CA GLN A 169 17.56 -34.41 20.47
C GLN A 169 16.44 -34.32 19.44
N SER A 170 15.67 -33.23 19.51
CA SER A 170 14.78 -32.79 18.43
C SER A 170 14.54 -31.29 18.55
N GLY A 171 14.74 -30.56 17.45
CA GLY A 171 14.51 -29.12 17.35
C GLY A 171 15.75 -28.24 17.66
N PRO A 172 16.10 -27.30 16.75
CA PRO A 172 16.72 -26.04 17.15
C PRO A 172 15.84 -25.29 18.15
N SER A 173 16.40 -24.31 18.88
CA SER A 173 15.62 -23.34 19.64
C SER A 173 14.71 -22.54 18.71
N MET A 174 13.44 -22.96 18.59
CA MET A 174 12.44 -22.30 17.76
C MET A 174 12.13 -20.91 18.33
N ASP A 175 12.08 -19.90 17.48
CA ASP A 175 11.58 -18.58 17.87
C ASP A 175 10.11 -18.73 18.31
N PRO A 176 9.64 -18.17 19.45
CA PRO A 176 8.27 -18.39 19.93
C PRO A 176 7.17 -18.03 18.90
N GLU A 177 7.46 -17.11 17.98
CA GLU A 177 6.58 -16.81 16.86
C GLU A 177 6.50 -17.92 15.80
N GLU A 178 7.58 -18.67 15.57
CA GLU A 178 7.62 -19.79 14.62
C GLU A 178 6.92 -21.02 15.21
N LEU A 179 7.11 -21.28 16.51
CA LEU A 179 6.33 -22.29 17.25
C LEU A 179 4.82 -21.98 17.17
N PHE A 180 4.44 -20.70 17.32
CA PHE A 180 3.05 -20.25 17.14
C PHE A 180 2.59 -20.46 15.68
N LYS A 181 3.32 -19.96 14.68
CA LYS A 181 2.96 -20.11 13.25
C LYS A 181 2.79 -21.59 12.86
N ARG A 182 3.65 -22.48 13.37
CA ARG A 182 3.58 -23.94 13.14
C ARG A 182 2.36 -24.57 13.81
N ILE A 183 2.18 -24.38 15.13
CA ILE A 183 1.07 -25.01 15.87
C ILE A 183 -0.29 -24.48 15.40
N PHE A 184 -0.43 -23.17 15.11
CA PHE A 184 -1.70 -22.61 14.65
C PHE A 184 -1.97 -22.88 13.16
N GLY A 185 -0.94 -22.99 12.32
CA GLY A 185 -1.06 -23.52 10.96
C GLY A 185 -1.52 -24.98 10.95
N GLU A 186 -0.86 -25.84 11.73
CA GLU A 186 -1.16 -27.28 11.80
C GLU A 186 -2.50 -27.57 12.49
N PHE A 187 -2.96 -26.73 13.42
CA PHE A 187 -4.30 -26.82 14.01
C PHE A 187 -5.45 -26.49 13.04
N SER A 188 -5.17 -25.88 11.87
CA SER A 188 -6.15 -25.79 10.77
C SER A 188 -6.29 -27.11 9.99
N GLY A 189 -5.37 -28.07 10.19
CA GLY A 189 -5.16 -29.21 9.30
C GLY A 189 -5.90 -30.51 9.65
N SER A 190 -6.71 -30.59 10.71
CA SER A 190 -7.37 -31.87 11.06
C SER A 190 -8.59 -31.83 12.01
N ARG A 191 -9.64 -32.57 11.58
CA ARG A 191 -10.77 -33.12 12.37
C ARG A 191 -11.93 -32.20 12.78
N PHE A 192 -12.29 -31.20 11.97
CA PHE A 192 -13.70 -30.78 11.82
C PHE A 192 -14.05 -30.70 10.32
N GLY A 193 -15.35 -30.78 9.98
CA GLY A 193 -15.83 -30.85 8.60
C GLY A 193 -15.69 -29.55 7.79
N ASP A 194 -15.97 -29.65 6.49
CA ASP A 194 -16.16 -28.55 5.52
C ASP A 194 -15.00 -27.55 5.28
N PHE A 195 -13.79 -27.87 5.74
CA PHE A 195 -12.60 -27.04 5.44
C PHE A 195 -12.13 -27.08 3.97
N SER A 196 -12.66 -27.99 3.14
CA SER A 196 -12.34 -28.05 1.69
C SER A 196 -12.74 -26.79 0.95
N ASN A 197 -13.81 -26.12 1.39
CA ASN A 197 -14.34 -24.91 0.76
C ASN A 197 -13.62 -23.64 1.25
N MET A 198 -12.64 -23.77 2.16
CA MET A 198 -11.87 -22.65 2.72
C MET A 198 -10.48 -22.48 2.10
N PHE A 199 -10.07 -23.39 1.20
CA PHE A 199 -8.78 -23.35 0.49
C PHE A 199 -8.89 -22.98 -1.01
N ASP A 200 -10.07 -23.03 -1.62
CA ASP A 200 -10.30 -22.41 -2.95
C ASP A 200 -10.47 -20.90 -2.72
N GLN A 201 -9.35 -20.20 -2.48
CA GLN A 201 -9.34 -18.74 -2.34
C GLN A 201 -10.00 -18.13 -3.59
N PRO A 202 -10.95 -17.18 -3.44
CA PRO A 202 -11.60 -16.55 -4.57
C PRO A 202 -10.55 -15.97 -5.50
N GLN A 203 -10.55 -16.36 -6.77
CA GLN A 203 -9.45 -16.01 -7.66
C GLN A 203 -9.58 -14.55 -8.09
N GLU A 204 -8.89 -13.68 -7.35
CA GLU A 204 -8.87 -12.24 -7.57
C GLU A 204 -8.04 -11.90 -8.81
N TYR A 205 -8.62 -11.06 -9.67
CA TYR A 205 -7.97 -10.49 -10.85
C TYR A 205 -8.09 -8.97 -10.84
N ILE A 206 -6.97 -8.28 -11.08
CA ILE A 206 -6.96 -6.82 -11.18
C ILE A 206 -7.20 -6.44 -12.64
N MET A 207 -8.22 -5.61 -12.90
CA MET A 207 -8.46 -5.02 -14.21
C MET A 207 -8.18 -3.52 -14.17
N GLU A 208 -7.13 -3.09 -14.87
CA GLU A 208 -6.88 -1.66 -15.07
C GLU A 208 -7.83 -1.06 -16.11
N LEU A 209 -8.36 0.12 -15.79
CA LEU A 209 -9.28 0.90 -16.62
C LEU A 209 -8.75 2.33 -16.76
N THR A 210 -8.96 2.95 -17.92
CA THR A 210 -8.80 4.41 -18.01
C THR A 210 -10.00 5.10 -17.36
N PHE A 211 -9.82 6.33 -16.88
CA PHE A 211 -10.91 7.13 -16.31
C PHE A 211 -12.18 7.18 -17.18
N ILE A 212 -12.00 7.36 -18.49
CA ILE A 212 -13.11 7.43 -19.46
C ILE A 212 -13.79 6.06 -19.63
N GLN A 213 -13.04 4.95 -19.57
CA GLN A 213 -13.60 3.59 -19.59
C GLN A 213 -14.46 3.32 -18.34
N ALA A 214 -13.97 3.67 -17.15
CA ALA A 214 -14.70 3.48 -15.90
C ALA A 214 -15.95 4.37 -15.82
N ALA A 215 -15.86 5.63 -16.25
CA ALA A 215 -16.97 6.56 -16.20
C ALA A 215 -18.07 6.30 -17.25
N LYS A 216 -17.72 5.83 -18.47
CA LYS A 216 -18.72 5.46 -19.50
C LYS A 216 -19.26 4.03 -19.37
N GLY A 217 -18.51 3.13 -18.72
CA GLY A 217 -18.71 1.69 -18.83
C GLY A 217 -18.14 1.15 -20.16
N VAL A 218 -17.70 -0.10 -20.16
CA VAL A 218 -17.12 -0.76 -21.36
C VAL A 218 -17.12 -2.28 -21.19
N ASN A 219 -17.36 -3.01 -22.27
CA ASN A 219 -17.09 -4.44 -22.32
C ASN A 219 -15.60 -4.64 -22.61
N LYS A 220 -14.81 -5.10 -21.62
CA LYS A 220 -13.35 -5.20 -21.72
C LYS A 220 -12.90 -6.64 -21.63
N GLU A 221 -12.08 -7.06 -22.60
CA GLU A 221 -11.49 -8.40 -22.60
C GLU A 221 -10.35 -8.53 -21.59
N MET A 222 -10.30 -9.67 -20.90
CA MET A 222 -9.14 -10.08 -20.10
C MET A 222 -8.86 -11.57 -20.27
N ILE A 223 -7.58 -11.96 -20.15
CA ILE A 223 -7.15 -13.37 -20.20
C ILE A 223 -6.92 -13.87 -18.77
N VAL A 224 -7.78 -14.76 -18.31
CA VAL A 224 -7.67 -15.41 -16.99
C VAL A 224 -7.16 -16.85 -17.13
N ASN A 225 -6.51 -17.34 -16.07
CA ASN A 225 -5.91 -18.67 -16.02
C ASN A 225 -6.68 -19.52 -14.99
N LEU A 226 -7.67 -20.28 -15.47
CA LEU A 226 -8.62 -21.01 -14.64
C LEU A 226 -8.40 -22.51 -14.71
N GLU A 227 -8.70 -23.21 -13.62
CA GLU A 227 -8.79 -24.67 -13.59
C GLU A 227 -10.16 -25.10 -14.10
N ASP A 228 -10.17 -25.80 -15.24
CA ASP A 228 -11.39 -26.31 -15.87
C ASP A 228 -11.22 -27.79 -16.27
N THR A 229 -12.31 -28.43 -16.71
CA THR A 229 -12.28 -29.79 -17.25
C THR A 229 -11.24 -29.91 -18.36
N CYS A 230 -10.37 -30.90 -18.24
CA CYS A 230 -9.27 -31.12 -19.18
C CYS A 230 -9.81 -31.42 -20.58
N GLN A 231 -9.58 -30.51 -21.54
CA GLN A 231 -10.05 -30.61 -22.93
C GLN A 231 -9.62 -31.90 -23.67
N ARG A 232 -8.59 -32.61 -23.16
CA ARG A 232 -8.15 -33.88 -23.74
C ARG A 232 -8.91 -35.09 -23.20
N CYS A 233 -9.50 -35.04 -22.00
CA CYS A 233 -10.15 -36.20 -21.38
C CYS A 233 -11.55 -35.94 -20.79
N ASP A 234 -12.14 -34.77 -21.05
CA ASP A 234 -13.48 -34.35 -20.60
C ASP A 234 -13.71 -34.50 -19.08
N GLY A 235 -12.67 -34.32 -18.27
CA GLY A 235 -12.73 -34.57 -16.82
C GLY A 235 -12.55 -36.03 -16.38
N LYS A 236 -12.53 -37.00 -17.31
CA LYS A 236 -12.51 -38.45 -17.02
C LYS A 236 -11.15 -38.98 -16.55
N GLY A 237 -10.11 -38.15 -16.52
CA GLY A 237 -8.77 -38.43 -15.96
C GLY A 237 -7.86 -39.38 -16.76
N HIS A 238 -8.42 -40.28 -17.58
CA HIS A 238 -7.69 -41.24 -18.41
C HIS A 238 -7.37 -40.69 -19.81
N GLU A 239 -6.35 -41.25 -20.46
CA GLU A 239 -5.96 -40.88 -21.82
C GLU A 239 -7.01 -41.38 -22.86
N PRO A 240 -7.42 -40.58 -23.86
CA PRO A 240 -8.42 -40.98 -24.85
C PRO A 240 -8.12 -42.31 -25.55
N GLY A 241 -9.18 -43.09 -25.80
CA GLY A 241 -9.09 -44.44 -26.36
C GLY A 241 -8.71 -45.53 -25.35
N THR A 242 -8.14 -45.18 -24.18
CA THR A 242 -7.91 -46.14 -23.10
C THR A 242 -9.19 -46.38 -22.30
N LYS A 243 -9.41 -47.62 -21.83
CA LYS A 243 -10.57 -47.96 -21.01
C LYS A 243 -10.23 -47.86 -19.53
N ILE A 244 -11.10 -47.19 -18.76
CA ILE A 244 -11.11 -47.30 -17.29
C ILE A 244 -11.37 -48.77 -16.92
N GLN A 245 -10.58 -49.34 -16.02
CA GLN A 245 -10.85 -50.67 -15.45
C GLN A 245 -11.52 -50.53 -14.07
N HIS A 246 -12.35 -51.51 -13.70
CA HIS A 246 -12.88 -51.56 -12.34
C HIS A 246 -11.77 -51.89 -11.33
N CYS A 247 -11.87 -51.40 -10.10
CA CYS A 247 -10.92 -51.78 -9.06
C CYS A 247 -11.24 -53.21 -8.59
N HIS A 248 -10.37 -54.18 -8.89
CA HIS A 248 -10.51 -55.57 -8.46
C HIS A 248 -10.51 -55.75 -6.93
N TYR A 249 -9.93 -54.82 -6.18
CA TYR A 249 -9.84 -54.88 -4.71
C TYR A 249 -11.16 -54.50 -3.99
N CYS A 250 -12.08 -53.82 -4.67
CA CYS A 250 -13.37 -53.42 -4.10
C CYS A 250 -14.55 -53.67 -5.05
N ASN A 251 -14.33 -54.32 -6.20
CA ASN A 251 -15.32 -54.61 -7.25
C ASN A 251 -16.26 -53.43 -7.56
N GLY A 252 -15.68 -52.25 -7.80
CA GLY A 252 -16.44 -51.02 -8.11
C GLY A 252 -16.95 -50.23 -6.90
N THR A 253 -17.07 -50.83 -5.71
CA THR A 253 -17.73 -50.19 -4.54
C THR A 253 -16.96 -49.04 -3.88
N GLY A 254 -15.70 -48.81 -4.26
CA GLY A 254 -14.83 -47.75 -3.73
C GLY A 254 -14.31 -47.98 -2.30
N MET A 255 -14.89 -48.91 -1.54
CA MET A 255 -14.59 -49.16 -0.13
C MET A 255 -14.01 -50.56 0.06
N GLU A 256 -13.10 -50.70 1.03
CA GLU A 256 -12.56 -52.00 1.45
C GLU A 256 -12.99 -52.28 2.90
N THR A 257 -13.19 -53.55 3.24
CA THR A 257 -13.57 -53.97 4.60
C THR A 257 -12.35 -54.59 5.26
N LEU A 258 -11.84 -53.93 6.30
CA LEU A 258 -10.71 -54.36 7.11
C LEU A 258 -11.24 -55.09 8.36
N ASN A 259 -11.07 -56.41 8.40
CA ASN A 259 -11.35 -57.21 9.59
C ASN A 259 -10.08 -57.27 10.44
N THR A 260 -10.06 -56.56 11.57
CA THR A 260 -8.94 -56.59 12.52
C THR A 260 -9.43 -57.19 13.83
N GLY A 261 -9.31 -58.52 13.93
CA GLY A 261 -9.89 -59.29 15.02
C GLY A 261 -11.43 -59.27 14.99
N PRO A 262 -12.11 -59.15 16.13
CA PRO A 262 -13.58 -59.16 16.19
C PRO A 262 -14.24 -57.87 15.67
N PHE A 263 -13.46 -56.87 15.23
CA PHE A 263 -13.97 -55.60 14.73
C PHE A 263 -13.85 -55.49 13.21
N VAL A 264 -14.98 -55.22 12.56
CA VAL A 264 -15.12 -55.02 11.12
C VAL A 264 -15.15 -53.53 10.83
N MET A 265 -14.10 -52.98 10.22
CA MET A 265 -14.03 -51.56 9.86
C MET A 265 -14.06 -51.38 8.35
N ARG A 266 -15.01 -50.60 7.83
CA ARG A 266 -15.03 -50.20 6.41
C ARG A 266 -14.19 -48.93 6.23
N SER A 267 -13.23 -48.96 5.32
CA SER A 267 -12.41 -47.81 4.92
C SER A 267 -12.52 -47.54 3.42
N THR A 268 -12.00 -46.41 2.95
CA THR A 268 -11.81 -46.18 1.51
C THR A 268 -10.80 -47.18 0.95
N CYS A 269 -11.03 -47.70 -0.26
CA CYS A 269 -10.15 -48.70 -0.84
C CYS A 269 -8.80 -48.09 -1.23
N ARG A 270 -7.71 -48.59 -0.64
CA ARG A 270 -6.33 -48.07 -0.78
C ARG A 270 -5.83 -48.04 -2.23
N ARG A 271 -6.39 -48.89 -3.09
CA ARG A 271 -5.95 -49.07 -4.49
C ARG A 271 -6.69 -48.19 -5.50
N CYS A 272 -7.86 -47.64 -5.16
CA CYS A 272 -8.58 -46.67 -6.01
C CYS A 272 -8.88 -45.32 -5.34
N GLY A 273 -8.58 -45.17 -4.04
CA GLY A 273 -8.81 -43.94 -3.28
C GLY A 273 -10.29 -43.55 -3.19
N GLY A 274 -11.20 -44.53 -3.12
CA GLY A 274 -12.64 -44.29 -3.13
C GLY A 274 -13.31 -44.32 -4.52
N ARG A 275 -12.56 -44.19 -5.62
CA ARG A 275 -13.14 -44.00 -6.98
C ARG A 275 -13.81 -45.22 -7.61
N GLY A 276 -13.76 -46.39 -6.96
CA GLY A 276 -14.27 -47.67 -7.49
C GLY A 276 -13.52 -48.24 -8.70
N SER A 277 -12.70 -47.43 -9.35
CA SER A 277 -12.08 -47.68 -10.65
C SER A 277 -10.59 -47.32 -10.64
N ILE A 278 -9.83 -47.92 -11.55
CA ILE A 278 -8.39 -47.70 -11.73
C ILE A 278 -8.15 -47.17 -13.14
N VAL A 279 -7.46 -46.04 -13.22
CA VAL A 279 -6.95 -45.46 -14.46
C VAL A 279 -5.54 -45.99 -14.67
N ILE A 280 -5.35 -46.88 -15.65
CA ILE A 280 -4.04 -47.46 -15.99
C ILE A 280 -3.17 -46.43 -16.72
N THR A 281 -3.75 -45.73 -17.70
CA THR A 281 -3.07 -44.68 -18.47
C THR A 281 -3.65 -43.31 -18.10
N PRO A 282 -3.05 -42.58 -17.15
CA PRO A 282 -3.51 -41.23 -16.80
C PRO A 282 -3.31 -40.29 -17.99
N CYS A 283 -4.27 -39.38 -18.21
CA CYS A 283 -4.19 -38.43 -19.32
C CYS A 283 -2.95 -37.53 -19.18
N VAL A 284 -2.20 -37.37 -20.27
CA VAL A 284 -0.91 -36.67 -20.26
C VAL A 284 -0.99 -35.19 -19.85
N LEU A 285 -2.12 -34.51 -20.10
CA LEU A 285 -2.30 -33.10 -19.75
C LEU A 285 -2.65 -32.86 -18.28
N CYS A 286 -3.52 -33.71 -17.70
CA CYS A 286 -4.01 -33.54 -16.33
C CYS A 286 -3.40 -34.53 -15.32
N ARG A 287 -2.55 -35.46 -15.78
CA ARG A 287 -1.89 -36.51 -14.99
C ARG A 287 -2.85 -37.28 -14.06
N GLY A 288 -4.06 -37.56 -14.54
CA GLY A 288 -5.11 -38.26 -13.79
C GLY A 288 -6.07 -37.39 -12.96
N SER A 289 -5.87 -36.07 -12.84
CA SER A 289 -6.75 -35.20 -12.03
C SER A 289 -8.11 -34.89 -12.67
N GLY A 290 -8.23 -35.02 -13.99
CA GLY A 290 -9.39 -34.57 -14.77
C GLY A 290 -9.44 -33.05 -15.04
N GLN A 291 -8.65 -32.24 -14.32
CA GLN A 291 -8.64 -30.79 -14.44
C GLN A 291 -7.32 -30.26 -15.00
N SER A 292 -7.36 -29.12 -15.68
CA SER A 292 -6.20 -28.49 -16.30
C SER A 292 -6.30 -26.97 -16.22
N LYS A 293 -5.18 -26.28 -15.99
CA LYS A 293 -5.11 -24.82 -16.07
C LYS A 293 -5.18 -24.38 -17.53
N GLN A 294 -6.26 -23.70 -17.88
CA GLN A 294 -6.54 -23.20 -19.23
C GLN A 294 -6.56 -21.68 -19.22
N ARG A 295 -6.00 -21.07 -20.27
CA ARG A 295 -6.11 -19.63 -20.51
C ARG A 295 -7.44 -19.37 -21.22
N LYS A 296 -8.33 -18.58 -20.62
CA LYS A 296 -9.61 -18.19 -21.22
C LYS A 296 -9.65 -16.67 -21.36
N THR A 297 -9.95 -16.19 -22.57
CA THR A 297 -10.35 -14.80 -22.78
C THR A 297 -11.80 -14.64 -22.36
N LEU A 298 -12.08 -13.69 -21.49
CA LEU A 298 -13.42 -13.35 -21.02
C LEU A 298 -13.72 -11.88 -21.35
N VAL A 299 -14.94 -11.62 -21.83
CA VAL A 299 -15.47 -10.26 -21.95
C VAL A 299 -16.09 -9.89 -20.61
N VAL A 300 -15.51 -8.91 -19.92
CA VAL A 300 -16.02 -8.41 -18.64
C VAL A 300 -16.89 -7.18 -18.90
N PRO A 301 -18.18 -7.18 -18.54
CA PRO A 301 -19.02 -6.00 -18.59
C PRO A 301 -18.66 -5.08 -17.42
N VAL A 302 -17.97 -3.97 -17.70
CA VAL A 302 -17.70 -2.92 -16.71
C VAL A 302 -18.90 -1.95 -16.69
N PRO A 303 -19.67 -1.87 -15.60
CA PRO A 303 -20.79 -0.94 -15.53
C PRO A 303 -20.31 0.52 -15.56
N ALA A 304 -21.19 1.43 -16.00
CA ALA A 304 -20.86 2.84 -16.06
C ALA A 304 -20.79 3.46 -14.66
N GLY A 305 -19.72 4.20 -14.38
CA GLY A 305 -19.51 4.91 -13.12
C GLY A 305 -18.71 4.16 -12.05
N VAL A 306 -18.11 3.02 -12.40
CA VAL A 306 -17.26 2.21 -11.50
C VAL A 306 -16.20 3.03 -10.76
N GLU A 307 -15.98 2.69 -9.49
CA GLU A 307 -15.01 3.34 -8.60
C GLU A 307 -13.67 2.59 -8.51
N ASP A 308 -12.62 3.29 -8.08
CA ASP A 308 -11.29 2.70 -7.90
C ASP A 308 -11.29 1.74 -6.71
N GLY A 309 -10.79 0.51 -6.92
CA GLY A 309 -10.86 -0.57 -5.94
C GLY A 309 -12.21 -1.29 -5.88
N GLN A 310 -13.22 -0.90 -6.67
CA GLN A 310 -14.50 -1.60 -6.69
C GLN A 310 -14.34 -3.04 -7.24
N THR A 311 -14.94 -4.01 -6.56
CA THR A 311 -14.90 -5.43 -6.95
C THR A 311 -16.22 -5.87 -7.59
N VAL A 312 -16.14 -6.72 -8.61
CA VAL A 312 -17.29 -7.41 -9.23
C VAL A 312 -17.04 -8.92 -9.26
N ARG A 313 -17.99 -9.68 -8.72
CA ARG A 313 -18.03 -11.15 -8.78
C ARG A 313 -18.63 -11.58 -10.12
N MET A 314 -17.93 -12.41 -10.87
CA MET A 314 -18.38 -12.94 -12.16
C MET A 314 -18.26 -14.48 -12.20
N PRO A 315 -19.34 -15.23 -12.50
CA PRO A 315 -19.28 -16.68 -12.64
C PRO A 315 -18.62 -17.07 -13.97
N VAL A 316 -17.73 -18.07 -13.94
CA VAL A 316 -17.02 -18.57 -15.13
C VAL A 316 -17.03 -20.10 -15.14
N GLY A 317 -18.07 -20.66 -15.76
CA GLY A 317 -18.28 -22.11 -15.78
C GLY A 317 -18.70 -22.63 -14.40
N LYS A 318 -17.77 -23.26 -13.68
CA LYS A 318 -18.01 -23.85 -12.34
C LYS A 318 -17.27 -23.14 -11.19
N LYS A 319 -16.37 -22.20 -11.49
CA LYS A 319 -15.73 -21.32 -10.50
C LYS A 319 -16.25 -19.90 -10.65
N GLU A 320 -16.07 -19.08 -9.63
CA GLU A 320 -16.35 -17.65 -9.66
C GLU A 320 -15.04 -16.87 -9.51
N ILE A 321 -14.93 -15.74 -10.21
CA ILE A 321 -13.78 -14.84 -10.11
C ILE A 321 -14.21 -13.48 -9.57
N PHE A 322 -13.30 -12.83 -8.86
CA PHE A 322 -13.51 -11.50 -8.30
C PHE A 322 -12.60 -10.53 -9.05
N ILE A 323 -13.20 -9.58 -9.76
CA ILE A 323 -12.48 -8.63 -10.60
C ILE A 323 -12.44 -7.29 -9.87
N THR A 324 -11.25 -6.91 -9.43
CA THR A 324 -10.98 -5.63 -8.75
C THR A 324 -10.58 -4.60 -9.80
N PHE A 325 -11.43 -3.60 -10.02
CA PHE A 325 -11.14 -2.53 -10.96
C PHE A 325 -10.14 -1.54 -10.36
N ARG A 326 -9.12 -1.16 -11.15
CA ARG A 326 -8.21 -0.05 -10.84
C ARG A 326 -8.34 1.04 -11.89
N VAL A 327 -8.71 2.24 -11.47
CA VAL A 327 -9.03 3.35 -12.38
C VAL A 327 -7.86 4.32 -12.45
N GLN A 328 -7.19 4.35 -13.61
CA GLN A 328 -6.06 5.25 -13.86
C GLN A 328 -6.52 6.71 -13.78
N LYS A 329 -5.80 7.53 -12.99
CA LYS A 329 -6.06 8.96 -12.79
C LYS A 329 -5.95 9.72 -14.12
N SER A 330 -6.94 10.57 -14.40
CA SER A 330 -7.00 11.41 -15.60
C SER A 330 -6.23 12.72 -15.44
N THR A 331 -5.71 13.25 -16.55
CA THR A 331 -5.09 14.58 -16.64
C THR A 331 -6.11 15.71 -16.80
N THR A 332 -7.17 15.47 -17.57
CA THR A 332 -8.23 16.46 -17.89
C THR A 332 -9.29 16.56 -16.79
N PHE A 333 -9.63 15.43 -16.17
CA PHE A 333 -10.76 15.28 -15.26
C PHE A 333 -10.32 14.80 -13.86
N ARG A 334 -10.93 15.36 -12.83
CA ARG A 334 -10.90 14.88 -11.45
C ARG A 334 -12.32 14.45 -11.08
N ARG A 335 -12.47 13.36 -10.33
CA ARG A 335 -13.77 12.84 -9.87
C ARG A 335 -13.96 13.17 -8.39
N GLU A 336 -15.16 13.60 -8.04
CA GLU A 336 -15.59 13.86 -6.67
C GLU A 336 -16.96 13.20 -6.47
N GLY A 337 -16.96 11.95 -5.99
CA GLY A 337 -18.15 11.09 -5.98
C GLY A 337 -18.67 10.82 -7.39
N ALA A 338 -19.88 11.28 -7.71
CA ALA A 338 -20.47 11.21 -9.05
C ALA A 338 -20.13 12.42 -9.95
N ASP A 339 -19.60 13.49 -9.35
CA ASP A 339 -19.38 14.76 -10.04
C ASP A 339 -17.96 14.81 -10.65
N ILE A 340 -17.82 15.58 -11.71
CA ILE A 340 -16.57 15.73 -12.46
C ILE A 340 -16.09 17.17 -12.40
N HIS A 341 -14.80 17.36 -12.13
CA HIS A 341 -14.12 18.65 -12.18
C HIS A 341 -13.11 18.66 -13.33
N SER A 342 -13.17 19.65 -14.22
CA SER A 342 -12.15 19.90 -15.25
C SER A 342 -11.69 21.36 -15.27
N ASN A 343 -10.50 21.60 -15.80
CA ASN A 343 -10.00 22.96 -16.04
C ASN A 343 -10.32 23.38 -17.49
N LEU A 344 -10.95 24.53 -17.68
CA LEU A 344 -11.12 25.18 -18.99
C LEU A 344 -10.17 26.37 -19.09
N PHE A 345 -9.31 26.34 -20.11
CA PHE A 345 -8.38 27.43 -20.39
C PHE A 345 -8.99 28.42 -21.37
N ILE A 346 -9.17 29.68 -20.94
CA ILE A 346 -9.76 30.77 -21.74
C ILE A 346 -8.72 31.87 -22.00
N SER A 347 -8.91 32.71 -23.03
CA SER A 347 -8.06 33.88 -23.24
C SER A 347 -8.44 35.06 -22.34
N VAL A 348 -7.54 36.02 -22.14
CA VAL A 348 -7.81 37.27 -21.40
C VAL A 348 -9.00 38.02 -22.02
N ALA A 349 -9.04 38.12 -23.36
CA ALA A 349 -10.15 38.77 -24.07
C ALA A 349 -11.49 38.05 -23.85
N GLN A 350 -11.51 36.71 -23.77
CA GLN A 350 -12.72 35.94 -23.43
C GLN A 350 -13.13 36.08 -21.96
N ALA A 351 -12.20 36.37 -21.06
CA ALA A 351 -12.50 36.61 -19.65
C ALA A 351 -13.19 37.98 -19.46
N VAL A 352 -12.64 39.02 -20.09
CA VAL A 352 -13.15 40.39 -20.01
C VAL A 352 -14.46 40.54 -20.80
N LEU A 353 -14.44 40.24 -22.10
CA LEU A 353 -15.57 40.49 -23.02
C LEU A 353 -16.61 39.37 -23.05
N GLY A 354 -16.34 38.24 -22.40
CA GLY A 354 -17.13 37.01 -22.52
C GLY A 354 -16.95 36.31 -23.88
N GLY A 355 -17.89 35.43 -24.22
CA GLY A 355 -17.94 34.75 -25.51
C GLY A 355 -18.35 33.28 -25.40
N THR A 356 -17.76 32.42 -26.22
CA THR A 356 -17.94 30.95 -26.13
C THR A 356 -16.61 30.22 -26.17
N ALA A 357 -16.54 29.08 -25.49
CA ALA A 357 -15.40 28.17 -25.53
C ALA A 357 -15.84 26.71 -25.60
N ARG A 358 -14.95 25.84 -26.10
CA ARG A 358 -15.20 24.40 -26.23
C ARG A 358 -14.45 23.63 -25.16
N THR A 359 -15.15 22.78 -24.41
CA THR A 359 -14.57 21.88 -23.41
C THR A 359 -14.85 20.43 -23.81
N GLN A 360 -13.92 19.53 -23.48
CA GLN A 360 -14.19 18.10 -23.55
C GLN A 360 -15.08 17.71 -22.36
N GLY A 361 -16.32 17.29 -22.61
CA GLY A 361 -17.15 16.61 -21.61
C GLY A 361 -16.77 15.13 -21.52
N LEU A 362 -17.43 14.38 -20.64
CA LEU A 362 -17.24 12.92 -20.58
C LEU A 362 -17.66 12.24 -21.88
N HIS A 363 -18.89 12.49 -22.33
CA HIS A 363 -19.45 11.88 -23.54
C HIS A 363 -19.02 12.62 -24.81
N ASP A 364 -19.37 13.90 -24.91
CA ASP A 364 -19.27 14.74 -26.10
C ASP A 364 -18.45 16.02 -25.85
N THR A 365 -18.14 16.78 -26.90
CA THR A 365 -17.61 18.14 -26.75
C THR A 365 -18.73 19.13 -26.44
N ILE A 366 -18.54 19.94 -25.40
CA ILE A 366 -19.54 20.89 -24.91
C ILE A 366 -19.10 22.31 -25.26
N ASN A 367 -19.97 23.07 -25.93
CA ASN A 367 -19.81 24.52 -26.08
C ASN A 367 -20.38 25.19 -24.82
N ILE A 368 -19.59 26.03 -24.15
CA ILE A 368 -20.01 26.79 -22.97
C ILE A 368 -19.95 28.29 -23.29
N THR A 369 -21.02 29.00 -22.93
CA THR A 369 -21.06 30.47 -22.95
C THR A 369 -20.33 31.01 -21.73
N ILE A 370 -19.39 31.92 -21.96
CA ILE A 370 -18.62 32.61 -20.93
C ILE A 370 -19.24 34.01 -20.76
N PRO A 371 -19.76 34.39 -19.59
CA PRO A 371 -20.19 35.77 -19.33
C PRO A 371 -18.98 36.71 -19.26
N GLN A 372 -19.22 37.99 -19.54
CA GLN A 372 -18.24 39.07 -19.38
C GLN A 372 -17.79 39.22 -17.91
N GLY A 373 -16.55 39.68 -17.71
CA GLY A 373 -15.96 39.90 -16.37
C GLY A 373 -15.73 38.64 -15.53
N ILE A 374 -15.60 37.46 -16.15
CA ILE A 374 -15.51 36.20 -15.41
C ILE A 374 -14.17 36.04 -14.67
N GLN A 375 -14.23 35.59 -13.42
CA GLN A 375 -13.06 35.53 -12.54
C GLN A 375 -12.28 34.21 -12.66
N MET A 376 -11.00 34.25 -12.27
CA MET A 376 -10.16 33.06 -12.21
C MET A 376 -10.66 32.05 -11.17
N ASP A 377 -10.57 30.77 -11.50
CA ASP A 377 -11.09 29.61 -10.74
C ASP A 377 -12.60 29.65 -10.41
N GLN A 378 -13.35 30.58 -11.01
CA GLN A 378 -14.81 30.58 -11.02
C GLN A 378 -15.34 29.29 -11.66
N LYS A 379 -16.38 28.71 -11.05
CA LYS A 379 -16.93 27.40 -11.41
C LYS A 379 -18.21 27.56 -12.22
N ILE A 380 -18.22 27.09 -13.46
CA ILE A 380 -19.47 26.87 -14.23
C ILE A 380 -19.94 25.43 -13.96
N ARG A 381 -21.21 25.27 -13.54
CA ARG A 381 -21.85 23.97 -13.31
C ARG A 381 -22.65 23.56 -14.54
N LEU A 382 -22.39 22.37 -15.07
CA LEU A 382 -23.18 21.72 -16.12
C LEU A 382 -23.97 20.55 -15.52
N SER A 383 -25.25 20.79 -15.24
CA SER A 383 -26.12 19.80 -14.59
C SER A 383 -26.32 18.55 -15.46
N GLY A 384 -26.24 17.36 -14.85
CA GLY A 384 -26.45 16.07 -15.51
C GLY A 384 -25.38 15.70 -16.56
N LYS A 385 -24.18 16.29 -16.49
CA LYS A 385 -23.05 16.01 -17.40
C LYS A 385 -21.86 15.30 -16.73
N GLY A 386 -22.00 14.93 -15.46
CA GLY A 386 -21.04 14.13 -14.69
C GLY A 386 -21.16 12.62 -14.95
N ILE A 387 -20.80 11.82 -13.96
CA ILE A 387 -20.76 10.35 -14.05
C ILE A 387 -22.15 9.76 -13.69
N PRO A 388 -22.65 8.72 -14.38
CA PRO A 388 -23.82 7.97 -13.93
C PRO A 388 -23.56 7.32 -12.56
N LYS A 389 -24.57 7.33 -11.68
CA LYS A 389 -24.45 6.75 -10.33
C LYS A 389 -24.69 5.24 -10.38
N VAL A 390 -23.77 4.44 -9.85
CA VAL A 390 -23.86 2.96 -9.91
C VAL A 390 -25.05 2.42 -9.09
N ASN A 391 -25.29 2.99 -7.91
CA ASN A 391 -26.28 2.49 -6.93
C ASN A 391 -27.59 3.31 -6.88
N SER A 392 -27.79 4.27 -7.78
CA SER A 392 -28.99 5.13 -7.78
C SER A 392 -29.25 5.71 -9.16
N TYR A 393 -30.50 6.11 -9.44
CA TYR A 393 -30.84 6.66 -10.76
C TYR A 393 -30.26 8.07 -10.97
N GLY A 394 -29.83 8.35 -12.20
CA GLY A 394 -29.36 9.67 -12.64
C GLY A 394 -27.84 9.84 -12.68
N TYR A 395 -27.43 11.06 -13.01
CA TYR A 395 -26.04 11.46 -13.23
C TYR A 395 -25.58 12.44 -12.14
N GLY A 396 -24.27 12.56 -11.96
CA GLY A 396 -23.66 13.72 -11.33
C GLY A 396 -23.57 14.91 -12.29
N ASP A 397 -22.93 15.98 -11.81
CA ASP A 397 -22.73 17.23 -12.54
C ASP A 397 -21.27 17.41 -12.99
N HIS A 398 -21.04 18.24 -14.00
CA HIS A 398 -19.71 18.59 -14.48
C HIS A 398 -19.39 20.05 -14.15
N TYR A 399 -18.50 20.25 -13.18
CA TYR A 399 -17.97 21.56 -12.80
C TYR A 399 -16.72 21.90 -13.61
N ILE A 400 -16.73 23.09 -14.19
CA ILE A 400 -15.65 23.61 -15.02
C ILE A 400 -15.01 24.79 -14.28
N HIS A 401 -13.77 24.60 -13.86
CA HIS A 401 -12.93 25.64 -13.26
C HIS A 401 -12.27 26.45 -14.36
N ILE A 402 -12.47 27.76 -14.36
CA ILE A 402 -11.95 28.65 -15.41
C ILE A 402 -10.53 29.10 -15.09
N LYS A 403 -9.62 28.98 -16.05
CA LYS A 403 -8.22 29.42 -15.91
C LYS A 403 -7.82 30.29 -17.09
N VAL A 404 -7.43 31.54 -16.81
CA VAL A 404 -7.01 32.48 -17.84
C VAL A 404 -5.61 32.10 -18.33
N LYS A 405 -5.49 31.81 -19.62
CA LYS A 405 -4.23 31.45 -20.28
C LYS A 405 -3.58 32.70 -20.87
N ILE A 406 -2.67 33.30 -20.10
CA ILE A 406 -1.85 34.43 -20.54
C ILE A 406 -0.89 33.96 -21.66
N PRO A 407 -0.82 34.66 -22.81
CA PRO A 407 0.15 34.34 -23.87
C PRO A 407 1.57 34.72 -23.46
N LYS A 408 2.56 33.86 -23.74
CA LYS A 408 3.98 34.10 -23.41
C LYS A 408 4.68 35.12 -24.32
N GLN A 409 4.11 35.39 -25.47
CA GLN A 409 4.62 36.33 -26.48
C GLN A 409 3.42 37.07 -27.07
N LEU A 410 3.63 38.35 -27.41
CA LEU A 410 2.66 39.25 -28.02
C LEU A 410 3.29 39.84 -29.28
N SER A 411 2.51 40.06 -30.33
CA SER A 411 2.95 40.92 -31.43
C SER A 411 2.94 42.38 -31.01
N ASP A 412 3.68 43.26 -31.71
CA ASP A 412 3.79 44.67 -31.32
C ASP A 412 2.42 45.36 -31.24
N ARG A 413 1.54 45.09 -32.20
CA ARG A 413 0.14 45.56 -32.18
C ARG A 413 -0.62 45.09 -30.94
N GLN A 414 -0.41 43.85 -30.49
CA GLN A 414 -1.04 43.34 -29.26
C GLN A 414 -0.44 43.99 -28.02
N ARG A 415 0.89 44.19 -27.98
CA ARG A 415 1.56 44.93 -26.90
C ARG A 415 1.03 46.37 -26.78
N THR A 416 0.91 47.10 -27.88
CA THR A 416 0.37 48.48 -27.87
C THR A 416 -1.07 48.52 -27.33
N LEU A 417 -1.92 47.57 -27.72
CA LEU A 417 -3.30 47.50 -27.22
C LEU A 417 -3.38 47.14 -25.72
N MET A 418 -2.47 46.31 -25.21
CA MET A 418 -2.40 45.99 -23.78
C MET A 418 -1.78 47.12 -22.95
N LEU A 419 -0.87 47.92 -23.52
CA LEU A 419 -0.36 49.13 -22.87
C LEU A 419 -1.44 50.21 -22.77
N ALA A 420 -2.22 50.46 -23.84
CA ALA A 420 -3.33 51.40 -23.81
C ALA A 420 -4.40 50.98 -22.77
N TYR A 421 -4.78 49.70 -22.74
CA TYR A 421 -5.68 49.19 -21.70
C TYR A 421 -5.16 49.43 -20.28
N ALA A 422 -3.84 49.24 -20.05
CA ALA A 422 -3.20 49.49 -18.76
C ALA A 422 -2.96 50.97 -18.43
N GLU A 423 -3.18 51.89 -19.38
CA GLU A 423 -3.24 53.35 -19.12
C GLU A 423 -4.65 53.79 -18.70
N ASP A 424 -5.70 53.07 -19.15
CA ASP A 424 -7.09 53.28 -18.76
C ASP A 424 -7.50 52.52 -17.46
N GLU A 425 -6.74 51.51 -17.04
CA GLU A 425 -7.06 50.60 -15.91
C GLU A 425 -6.75 51.22 -14.53
N GLY A 426 -7.75 51.84 -13.90
CA GLY A 426 -7.60 52.57 -12.64
C GLY A 426 -7.61 51.75 -11.33
N GLU A 427 -8.02 50.48 -11.34
CA GLU A 427 -8.28 49.68 -10.12
C GLU A 427 -7.07 48.83 -9.65
N VAL A 428 -5.93 48.86 -10.35
CA VAL A 428 -4.77 48.00 -10.04
C VAL A 428 -3.79 48.69 -9.08
N GLU A 429 -3.57 48.09 -7.91
CA GLU A 429 -2.49 48.47 -6.99
C GLU A 429 -1.12 48.00 -7.53
N GLY A 430 -0.18 48.94 -7.72
CA GLY A 430 1.19 48.63 -8.14
C GLY A 430 1.67 49.45 -9.34
N THR A 431 2.55 48.85 -10.16
CA THR A 431 3.15 49.49 -11.35
C THR A 431 3.15 48.54 -12.55
N VAL A 432 2.66 49.01 -13.70
CA VAL A 432 2.71 48.26 -14.97
C VAL A 432 3.91 48.70 -15.79
N ASN A 433 4.75 47.74 -16.22
CA ASN A 433 5.96 48.01 -16.98
C ASN A 433 5.63 48.63 -18.36
N GLY A 434 5.94 49.93 -18.50
CA GLY A 434 5.71 50.72 -19.71
C GLY A 434 4.69 51.85 -19.54
N VAL A 435 3.86 51.80 -18.49
CA VAL A 435 2.86 52.81 -18.16
C VAL A 435 3.48 53.86 -17.23
N THR A 436 3.30 55.15 -17.52
CA THR A 436 3.83 56.24 -16.67
C THR A 436 2.86 56.71 -15.60
N ASN A 437 1.55 56.50 -15.80
CA ASN A 437 0.49 56.96 -14.93
C ASN A 437 -0.03 55.76 -14.14
N THR A 438 0.42 55.60 -12.90
CA THR A 438 -0.04 54.54 -11.99
C THR A 438 -0.36 55.14 -10.64
N THR A 439 -1.49 54.75 -10.05
CA THR A 439 -2.07 55.37 -8.84
C THR A 439 -1.11 55.32 -7.63
N THR A 440 -0.25 54.30 -7.58
CA THR A 440 0.78 54.12 -6.54
C THR A 440 2.15 54.72 -6.91
N GLY A 441 2.35 55.16 -8.16
CA GLY A 441 3.68 55.48 -8.72
C GLY A 441 4.16 56.93 -8.57
N THR A 442 3.27 57.87 -8.24
CA THR A 442 3.58 59.32 -8.22
C THR A 442 4.67 59.74 -7.23
N ASN A 443 4.88 58.98 -6.15
CA ASN A 443 5.91 59.28 -5.15
C ASN A 443 7.32 58.75 -5.50
N ALA A 444 7.48 57.91 -6.54
CA ALA A 444 8.73 57.20 -6.80
C ALA A 444 9.76 57.97 -7.65
N ARG A 445 9.36 59.05 -8.34
CA ARG A 445 10.23 59.82 -9.27
C ARG A 445 10.73 61.16 -8.75
N ALA A 446 10.41 61.53 -7.50
CA ALA A 446 10.66 62.87 -6.97
C ALA A 446 11.98 63.03 -6.18
N ASN A 447 12.77 61.98 -5.95
CA ASN A 447 13.89 62.03 -5.00
C ASN A 447 15.18 61.31 -5.46
N THR A 448 15.71 61.71 -6.62
CA THR A 448 17.12 61.45 -7.01
C THR A 448 17.72 62.73 -7.60
N GLY A 449 18.42 63.50 -6.78
CA GLY A 449 19.11 64.72 -7.22
C GLY A 449 20.42 64.94 -6.47
N MET A 450 21.32 65.67 -7.13
CA MET A 450 22.66 66.15 -6.72
C MET A 450 23.86 65.27 -7.10
N GLY A 451 24.71 65.84 -7.96
CA GLY A 451 25.94 65.27 -8.52
C GLY A 451 26.49 66.20 -9.62
N GLU A 452 27.45 67.03 -9.26
CA GLU A 452 28.21 68.03 -10.06
C GLU A 452 28.66 67.55 -11.48
N LYS A 453 28.94 68.39 -12.50
CA LYS A 453 29.13 69.87 -12.64
C LYS A 453 28.86 70.28 -14.12
N GLY A 454 28.59 71.57 -14.40
CA GLY A 454 28.41 72.12 -15.76
C GLY A 454 29.72 72.59 -16.44
N PRO A 455 29.72 73.54 -17.40
CA PRO A 455 28.63 74.44 -17.86
C PRO A 455 27.91 73.89 -19.15
N GLU A 456 27.43 74.56 -20.22
CA GLU A 456 27.49 75.91 -20.83
C GLU A 456 26.15 76.31 -21.54
N LYS A 457 26.15 77.42 -22.30
CA LYS A 457 25.03 78.04 -23.06
C LYS A 457 25.63 78.83 -24.26
N PRO A 458 24.94 79.09 -25.40
CA PRO A 458 23.74 79.97 -25.51
C PRO A 458 22.55 79.30 -26.23
N GLU A 459 21.27 79.56 -25.93
CA GLU A 459 20.43 80.77 -26.12
C GLU A 459 19.92 81.03 -27.56
N ALA A 460 18.60 80.86 -27.73
CA ALA A 460 17.75 81.36 -28.81
C ALA A 460 16.30 81.51 -28.28
N GLU A 461 15.49 82.36 -28.93
CA GLU A 461 14.22 82.92 -28.41
C GLU A 461 12.95 82.09 -28.76
N PRO A 462 11.77 82.41 -28.17
CA PRO A 462 10.71 81.41 -27.96
C PRO A 462 9.49 81.47 -28.89
N GLY A 463 8.83 80.31 -29.00
CA GLY A 463 7.37 80.21 -29.17
C GLY A 463 6.88 79.60 -30.49
N GLU A 464 6.08 78.52 -30.40
CA GLU A 464 4.88 78.37 -31.23
C GLU A 464 3.91 77.28 -30.73
N ASN A 465 2.69 77.35 -31.25
CA ASN A 465 1.46 76.71 -30.79
C ASN A 465 1.46 75.18 -30.64
N LYS A 466 0.90 74.68 -29.54
CA LYS A 466 0.53 73.25 -29.37
C LYS A 466 -0.77 72.92 -30.13
N GLU A 467 -0.72 72.69 -31.44
CA GLU A 467 -1.83 71.99 -32.14
C GLU A 467 -1.99 70.57 -31.57
N GLY A 468 -3.19 70.24 -31.07
CA GLY A 468 -3.48 68.92 -30.51
C GLY A 468 -3.47 67.80 -31.57
N PHE A 469 -3.08 66.59 -31.15
CA PHE A 469 -2.98 65.40 -32.03
C PHE A 469 -4.28 65.08 -32.78
N LEU A 470 -5.44 65.37 -32.18
CA LEU A 470 -6.76 65.22 -32.78
C LEU A 470 -6.97 66.09 -34.04
N THR A 471 -6.38 67.28 -34.11
CA THR A 471 -6.43 68.15 -35.30
C THR A 471 -5.66 67.53 -36.46
N LYS A 472 -4.59 66.79 -36.16
CA LYS A 472 -3.75 66.07 -37.14
C LYS A 472 -4.47 64.87 -37.75
N LEU A 473 -5.20 64.10 -36.91
CA LEU A 473 -6.08 63.02 -37.37
C LEU A 473 -7.19 63.52 -38.31
N LYS A 474 -7.80 64.69 -38.02
CA LYS A 474 -8.88 65.23 -38.85
C LYS A 474 -8.43 65.67 -40.26
N ARG A 475 -7.13 65.91 -40.48
CA ARG A 475 -6.53 66.17 -41.81
C ARG A 475 -6.17 64.89 -42.60
N MET A 476 -6.35 63.68 -42.05
CA MET A 476 -6.06 62.41 -42.73
C MET A 476 -7.31 61.65 -43.24
N PHE A 477 -8.50 62.17 -42.97
CA PHE A 477 -9.79 61.56 -43.35
C PHE A 477 -10.72 62.58 -44.06
N SER A 478 -10.15 63.46 -44.87
CA SER A 478 -10.84 64.46 -45.71
C SER A 478 -10.13 64.64 -47.04
#